data_AF-A0A2V8I596-F1
#
_entry.id   AF-A0A2V8I596-F1
#
_cell.length_a   1.000
_cell.length_b   1.000
_cell.length_c   1.000
_cell.angle_alpha   90.00
_cell.angle_beta   90.00
_cell.angle_gamma   90.00
#
_symmetry.space_group_name_H-M   'P 1'
#
loop_
_entity.id
_entity.type
_entity.pdbx_description
1 polymer ?
#
loop_
_entity_poly.entity_id
_entity_poly.type
_entity_poly.pdbx_seq_one_letter_code
_entity_poly.pdbx_strand_id
1 'polypeptide(L)'
;MDFRIDGPCPGDAIKAAMVTEDVLTQHNLTESEYQKIVAILKREPTMTELGIFSVMWSEHCSYKSSRVHLRRLPTKGPAVLQGPGENAGIIDIGDGLAVAFKIESHNHPSFIEPFQGAATGVGGILRDIFTMGARPIAAMNSLRFGPLDKQQNKRILEGVVGGIAFYGNCFGVPTVGGEIYFADCYSQNP
;
A
#
# COMPACT_ATOMS: atom_id res chain seq x y z
N MET A 1 -27.67 35.55 17.54
CA MET A 1 -27.70 34.43 18.50
C MET A 1 -26.31 33.85 18.51
N ASP A 2 -25.55 34.21 19.53
CA ASP A 2 -24.14 33.90 19.71
C ASP A 2 -24.06 32.56 20.45
N PHE A 3 -23.78 31.47 19.74
CA PHE A 3 -23.63 30.14 20.33
C PHE A 3 -22.22 30.00 20.90
N ARG A 4 -21.96 30.65 22.04
CA ARG A 4 -20.81 30.30 22.88
C ARG A 4 -21.22 29.17 23.81
N ILE A 5 -20.65 27.99 23.56
CA ILE A 5 -20.67 26.88 24.51
C ILE A 5 -19.51 27.13 25.47
N ASP A 6 -19.76 27.87 26.55
CA ASP A 6 -18.82 28.07 27.65
C ASP A 6 -18.86 26.85 28.59
N GLY A 7 -18.43 25.70 28.07
CA GLY A 7 -18.18 24.48 28.83
C GLY A 7 -16.80 23.93 28.47
N PRO A 8 -16.09 23.27 29.41
CA PRO A 8 -14.82 22.63 29.09
C PRO A 8 -15.01 21.67 27.91
N CYS A 9 -14.10 21.73 26.94
CA CYS A 9 -14.12 20.85 25.78
C CYS A 9 -14.06 19.40 26.28
N PRO A 10 -14.88 18.45 25.77
CA PRO A 10 -14.87 17.06 26.21
C PRO A 10 -13.51 16.34 26.09
N GLY A 11 -12.49 17.00 25.50
CA GLY A 11 -11.12 16.50 25.37
C GLY A 11 -10.22 16.65 26.61
N ASP A 12 -10.59 17.47 27.61
CA ASP A 12 -9.68 17.82 28.72
C ASP A 12 -9.57 16.74 29.83
N ALA A 13 -10.26 15.61 29.68
CA ALA A 13 -10.26 14.51 30.67
C ALA A 13 -9.78 13.15 30.11
N ILE A 14 -9.08 13.13 28.97
CA ILE A 14 -8.28 11.95 28.61
C ILE A 14 -6.93 12.13 29.31
N LYS A 15 -6.81 11.60 30.53
CA LYS A 15 -5.49 11.32 31.12
C LYS A 15 -4.65 10.70 30.01
N ALA A 16 -3.51 11.31 29.67
CA ALA A 16 -2.52 10.69 28.80
C ALA A 16 -2.32 9.27 29.31
N ALA A 17 -2.87 8.29 28.60
CA ALA A 17 -2.72 6.90 28.96
C ALA A 17 -1.21 6.67 28.93
N MET A 18 -0.60 6.43 30.09
CA MET A 18 0.82 6.08 30.14
C MET A 18 1.03 4.97 29.12
N VAL A 19 1.84 5.23 28.11
CA VAL A 19 2.08 4.26 27.05
C VAL A 19 2.80 3.07 27.68
N THR A 20 2.09 1.96 27.84
CA THR A 20 2.62 0.73 28.44
C THR A 20 3.28 -0.14 27.37
N GLU A 21 4.10 -1.10 27.82
CA GLU A 21 4.71 -2.11 26.95
C GLU A 21 3.67 -2.89 26.13
N ASP A 22 2.51 -3.19 26.72
CA ASP A 22 1.39 -3.84 26.04
C ASP A 22 0.85 -2.97 24.88
N VAL A 23 0.72 -1.65 25.11
CA VAL A 23 0.26 -0.72 24.07
C VAL A 23 1.27 -0.64 22.93
N LEU A 24 2.58 -0.59 23.23
CA LEU A 24 3.63 -0.61 22.21
C LEU A 24 3.61 -1.90 21.38
N THR A 25 3.45 -3.04 22.05
CA THR A 25 3.36 -4.36 21.41
C THR A 25 2.15 -4.43 20.48
N GLN A 26 0.98 -3.95 20.91
CA GLN A 26 -0.23 -3.88 20.08
C GLN A 26 -0.06 -2.98 18.85
N HIS A 27 0.74 -1.92 18.98
CA HIS A 27 1.08 -1.01 17.89
C HIS A 27 2.28 -1.49 17.07
N ASN A 28 2.85 -2.66 17.39
CA ASN A 28 4.02 -3.21 16.73
C ASN A 28 5.22 -2.23 16.68
N LEU A 29 5.35 -1.42 17.74
CA LEU A 29 6.42 -0.45 17.92
C LEU A 29 7.43 -0.99 18.93
N THR A 30 8.71 -0.86 18.62
CA THR A 30 9.77 -1.12 19.58
C THR A 30 9.91 0.04 20.56
N GLU A 31 10.45 -0.22 21.75
CA GLU A 31 10.81 0.84 22.71
C GLU A 31 11.71 1.91 22.07
N SER A 32 12.65 1.48 21.22
CA SER A 32 13.54 2.40 20.50
C SER A 32 12.81 3.31 19.50
N GLU A 33 11.74 2.82 18.88
CA GLU A 33 10.89 3.63 17.99
C GLU A 33 10.04 4.58 18.82
N TYR A 34 9.49 4.14 19.96
CA TYR A 34 8.76 5.00 20.89
C TYR A 34 9.61 6.17 21.39
N GLN A 35 10.84 5.91 21.87
CA GLN A 35 11.73 6.97 22.34
C GLN A 35 12.05 7.99 21.22
N LYS A 36 12.15 7.55 19.97
CA LYS A 36 12.30 8.48 18.82
C LYS A 36 11.04 9.31 18.60
N ILE A 37 9.85 8.73 18.75
CA ILE A 37 8.58 9.46 18.65
C ILE A 37 8.53 10.56 19.72
N VAL A 38 8.83 10.22 20.97
CA VAL A 38 8.89 11.19 22.08
C VAL A 38 9.91 12.29 21.80
N ALA A 39 11.09 11.94 21.26
CA ALA A 39 12.12 12.91 20.90
C ALA A 39 11.68 13.86 19.76
N ILE A 40 10.94 13.37 18.76
CA ILE A 40 10.39 14.17 17.66
C ILE A 40 9.31 15.12 18.17
N LEU A 41 8.39 14.61 18.98
CA LEU A 41 7.25 15.37 19.50
C LEU A 41 7.61 16.29 20.67
N LYS A 42 8.74 16.03 21.34
CA LYS A 42 9.19 16.69 22.58
C LYS A 42 8.19 16.56 23.74
N ARG A 43 7.31 15.55 23.67
CA ARG A 43 6.33 15.15 24.68
C ARG A 43 5.88 13.71 24.39
N GLU A 44 5.14 13.12 25.32
CA GLU A 44 4.49 11.84 25.05
C GLU A 44 3.42 11.98 23.94
N PRO A 45 3.34 11.01 23.00
CA PRO A 45 2.30 10.99 21.99
C PRO A 45 0.94 10.68 22.63
N THR A 46 -0.12 11.29 22.11
CA THR A 46 -1.49 10.82 22.35
C THR A 46 -1.68 9.46 21.68
N MET A 47 -2.73 8.71 22.08
CA MET A 47 -3.03 7.40 21.48
C MET A 47 -3.23 7.51 19.95
N THR A 48 -3.89 8.58 19.49
CA THR A 48 -4.08 8.84 18.06
C THR A 48 -2.75 9.08 17.34
N GLU A 49 -1.86 9.89 17.91
CA GLU A 49 -0.54 10.13 17.32
C GLU A 49 0.30 8.85 17.29
N LEU A 50 0.26 8.05 18.37
CA LEU A 50 0.95 6.77 18.42
C LEU A 50 0.45 5.81 17.33
N GLY A 51 -0.87 5.76 17.12
CA GLY A 51 -1.49 5.00 16.02
C GLY A 51 -1.09 5.49 14.63
N ILE A 52 -0.90 6.80 14.44
CA ILE A 52 -0.38 7.34 13.17
C ILE A 52 1.07 6.91 12.97
N PHE A 53 1.92 7.05 14.00
CA PHE A 53 3.32 6.63 13.91
C PHE A 53 3.47 5.14 13.63
N SER A 54 2.67 4.29 14.27
CA SER A 54 2.76 2.83 14.10
C SER A 54 2.52 2.41 12.65
N VAL A 55 1.49 2.95 12.00
CA VAL A 55 1.19 2.66 10.60
C VAL A 55 2.25 3.26 9.67
N MET A 56 2.60 4.53 9.87
CA MET A 56 3.56 5.24 9.01
C MET A 56 4.98 4.67 9.08
N TRP A 57 5.37 4.07 10.21
CA TRP A 57 6.69 3.45 10.41
C TRP A 57 6.67 1.92 10.24
N SER A 58 5.55 1.35 9.80
CA SER A 58 5.48 -0.03 9.36
C SER A 58 6.41 -0.29 8.17
N GLU A 59 6.80 -1.55 7.92
CA GLU A 59 7.62 -1.90 6.75
C GLU A 59 6.90 -1.52 5.44
N HIS A 60 5.58 -1.71 5.40
CA HIS A 60 4.75 -1.43 4.24
C HIS A 60 4.82 0.05 3.81
N CYS A 61 4.80 0.99 4.77
CA CYS A 61 4.83 2.42 4.47
C CYS A 61 6.26 2.99 4.39
N SER A 62 7.16 2.53 5.25
CA SER A 62 8.48 3.18 5.42
C SER A 62 9.61 2.51 4.64
N TYR A 63 9.40 1.27 4.16
CA TYR A 63 10.43 0.46 3.51
C TYR A 63 11.72 0.38 4.34
N LYS A 64 11.59 0.32 5.69
CA LYS A 64 12.73 0.50 6.60
C LYS A 64 13.85 -0.50 6.36
N SER A 65 13.53 -1.74 6.01
CA SER A 65 14.54 -2.74 5.65
C SER A 65 15.03 -2.60 4.20
N SER A 66 14.13 -2.36 3.26
CA SER A 66 14.39 -2.46 1.82
C SER A 66 15.00 -1.19 1.22
N ARG A 67 14.71 0.00 1.79
CA ARG A 67 15.16 1.30 1.28
C ARG A 67 16.67 1.41 1.10
N VAL A 68 17.46 0.79 1.97
CA VAL A 68 18.94 0.81 1.88
C VAL A 68 19.45 0.07 0.64
N HIS A 69 18.73 -0.96 0.20
CA HIS A 69 19.05 -1.74 -0.97
C HIS A 69 18.54 -1.06 -2.24
N LEU A 70 17.31 -0.54 -2.21
CA LEU A 70 16.66 0.12 -3.36
C LEU A 70 17.42 1.38 -3.82
N ARG A 71 18.07 2.11 -2.91
CA ARG A 71 18.91 3.27 -3.23
C ARG A 71 20.10 2.96 -4.14
N ARG A 72 20.47 1.68 -4.31
CA ARG A 72 21.59 1.25 -5.16
C ARG A 72 21.19 1.11 -6.62
N LEU A 73 19.90 1.08 -6.93
CA LEU A 73 19.41 0.91 -8.29
C LEU A 73 19.64 2.21 -9.11
N PRO A 74 20.03 2.10 -10.39
CA PRO A 74 20.16 3.27 -11.25
C PRO A 74 18.77 3.87 -11.53
N THR A 75 18.64 5.19 -11.35
CA THR A 75 17.36 5.91 -11.50
C THR A 75 17.38 6.99 -12.57
N LYS A 76 18.54 7.20 -13.23
CA LYS A 76 18.72 8.22 -14.26
C LYS A 76 18.81 7.57 -15.63
N GLY A 77 18.16 8.18 -16.61
CA GLY A 77 18.24 7.81 -18.01
C GLY A 77 17.69 8.95 -18.88
N PRO A 78 18.06 9.00 -20.16
CA PRO A 78 17.69 10.12 -21.04
C PRO A 78 16.17 10.28 -21.23
N ALA A 79 15.42 9.17 -21.19
CA ALA A 79 13.97 9.17 -21.33
C ALA A 79 13.22 9.30 -19.98
N VAL A 80 13.92 9.35 -18.84
CA VAL A 80 13.27 9.40 -17.53
C VAL A 80 12.81 10.83 -17.24
N LEU A 81 11.50 11.05 -17.27
CA LEU A 81 10.88 12.33 -16.88
C LEU A 81 10.65 12.38 -15.37
N GLN A 82 10.23 11.27 -14.77
CA GLN A 82 10.04 11.13 -13.32
C GLN A 82 10.53 9.77 -12.84
N GLY A 83 11.51 9.78 -11.94
CA GLY A 83 12.03 8.58 -11.26
C GLY A 83 11.32 8.30 -9.93
N PRO A 84 11.89 7.44 -9.06
CA PRO A 84 11.33 7.15 -7.74
C PRO A 84 11.17 8.41 -6.89
N GLY A 85 10.02 8.57 -6.22
CA GLY A 85 9.73 9.69 -5.34
C GLY A 85 8.25 10.11 -5.37
N GLU A 86 7.60 9.92 -6.52
CA GLU A 86 6.18 10.19 -6.74
C GLU A 86 5.37 8.88 -6.84
N ASN A 87 4.05 8.99 -7.03
CA ASN A 87 3.15 7.86 -7.12
C ASN A 87 3.38 6.96 -8.33
N ALA A 88 4.08 7.39 -9.39
CA ALA A 88 4.48 6.52 -10.49
C ALA A 88 5.75 7.02 -11.19
N GLY A 89 6.43 6.13 -11.91
CA GLY A 89 7.52 6.50 -12.81
C GLY A 89 6.97 6.99 -14.14
N ILE A 90 7.63 7.97 -14.77
CA ILE A 90 7.23 8.51 -16.07
C ILE A 90 8.43 8.50 -17.01
N ILE A 91 8.19 7.98 -18.22
CA ILE A 91 9.16 8.03 -19.32
C ILE A 91 8.61 8.80 -20.52
N ASP A 92 9.48 9.52 -21.20
CA ASP A 92 9.23 10.12 -22.52
C ASP A 92 9.22 9.03 -23.59
N ILE A 93 8.22 9.05 -24.46
CA ILE A 93 8.10 8.13 -25.60
C ILE A 93 8.17 8.85 -26.96
N GLY A 94 8.49 10.14 -26.97
CA GLY A 94 8.54 10.97 -28.17
C GLY A 94 7.20 11.61 -28.53
N ASP A 95 7.19 12.43 -29.58
CA ASP A 95 5.99 13.10 -30.12
C ASP A 95 5.17 13.91 -29.09
N GLY A 96 5.84 14.40 -28.04
CA GLY A 96 5.18 15.12 -26.94
C GLY A 96 4.33 14.23 -26.03
N LEU A 97 4.52 12.91 -26.08
CA LEU A 97 3.82 11.92 -25.26
C LEU A 97 4.73 11.32 -24.19
N ALA A 98 4.11 10.93 -23.08
CA ALA A 98 4.79 10.25 -21.98
C ALA A 98 3.94 9.08 -21.45
N VAL A 99 4.61 8.09 -20.85
CA VAL A 99 3.95 6.94 -20.23
C VAL A 99 4.26 6.93 -18.74
N ALA A 100 3.19 6.97 -17.93
CA ALA A 100 3.26 6.73 -16.50
C ALA A 100 3.01 5.24 -16.21
N PHE A 101 3.84 4.64 -15.37
CA PHE A 101 3.68 3.23 -14.96
C PHE A 101 4.19 3.00 -13.53
N LYS A 102 3.56 2.05 -12.86
CA LYS A 102 3.95 1.54 -11.55
C LYS A 102 3.49 0.09 -11.43
N ILE A 103 4.06 -0.63 -10.49
CA ILE A 103 3.60 -1.95 -10.05
C ILE A 103 3.34 -1.90 -8.54
N GLU A 104 2.27 -2.56 -8.12
CA GLU A 104 1.91 -2.74 -6.71
C GLU A 104 1.60 -4.20 -6.41
N SER A 105 1.58 -4.54 -5.13
CA SER A 105 1.26 -5.88 -4.63
C SER A 105 0.12 -5.82 -3.63
N HIS A 106 -0.77 -6.80 -3.64
CA HIS A 106 -1.91 -6.87 -2.72
C HIS A 106 -2.07 -8.28 -2.11
N ASN A 107 -0.94 -8.89 -1.76
CA ASN A 107 -0.80 -10.32 -1.49
C ASN A 107 -1.61 -10.78 -0.28
N HIS A 108 -1.32 -10.23 0.91
CA HIS A 108 -1.97 -10.68 2.15
C HIS A 108 -3.50 -10.52 2.10
N PRO A 109 -4.08 -9.38 1.66
CA PRO A 109 -5.53 -9.30 1.56
C PRO A 109 -6.10 -10.26 0.51
N SER A 110 -5.41 -10.48 -0.62
CA SER A 110 -5.83 -11.43 -1.66
C SER A 110 -5.75 -12.90 -1.21
N PHE A 111 -4.94 -13.21 -0.20
CA PHE A 111 -4.95 -14.53 0.42
C PHE A 111 -6.20 -14.76 1.30
N ILE A 112 -6.60 -13.73 2.07
CA ILE A 112 -7.73 -13.80 3.01
C ILE A 112 -9.08 -13.70 2.29
N GLU A 113 -9.21 -12.69 1.42
CA GLU A 113 -10.39 -12.42 0.62
C GLU A 113 -9.94 -12.15 -0.83
N PRO A 114 -9.89 -13.18 -1.68
CA PRO A 114 -9.24 -13.09 -2.99
C PRO A 114 -9.88 -12.10 -3.96
N PHE A 115 -11.20 -11.97 -3.95
CA PHE A 115 -11.91 -11.12 -4.90
C PHE A 115 -11.70 -9.63 -4.62
N GLN A 116 -12.01 -9.19 -3.41
CA GLN A 116 -11.84 -7.82 -2.95
C GLN A 116 -10.37 -7.48 -2.84
N GLY A 117 -9.52 -8.39 -2.33
CA GLY A 117 -8.08 -8.15 -2.26
C GLY A 117 -7.48 -7.81 -3.62
N ALA A 118 -7.86 -8.54 -4.66
CA ALA A 118 -7.40 -8.26 -6.02
C ALA A 118 -8.06 -7.01 -6.62
N ALA A 119 -9.37 -6.84 -6.43
CA ALA A 119 -10.12 -5.69 -6.94
C ALA A 119 -9.59 -4.36 -6.36
N THR A 120 -9.33 -4.30 -5.05
CA THR A 120 -8.75 -3.11 -4.42
C THR A 120 -7.31 -2.88 -4.83
N GLY A 121 -6.55 -3.93 -5.13
CA GLY A 121 -5.23 -3.85 -5.75
C GLY A 121 -5.27 -3.16 -7.12
N VAL A 122 -6.20 -3.56 -8.00
CA VAL A 122 -6.43 -2.89 -9.29
C VAL A 122 -6.84 -1.43 -9.09
N GLY A 123 -7.75 -1.16 -8.16
CA GLY A 123 -8.16 0.21 -7.85
C GLY A 123 -7.01 1.09 -7.33
N GLY A 124 -6.11 0.53 -6.51
CA GLY A 124 -4.92 1.22 -5.99
C GLY A 124 -4.00 1.70 -7.10
N ILE A 125 -3.53 0.77 -7.92
CA ILE A 125 -2.59 1.09 -8.99
C ILE A 125 -3.19 2.06 -10.03
N LEU A 126 -4.49 1.94 -10.34
CA LEU A 126 -5.15 2.87 -11.26
C LEU A 126 -5.21 4.30 -10.70
N ARG A 127 -5.39 4.45 -9.37
CA ARG A 127 -5.35 5.76 -8.72
C ARG A 127 -3.96 6.37 -8.77
N ASP A 128 -2.91 5.59 -8.57
CA ASP A 128 -1.53 6.10 -8.66
C ASP A 128 -1.27 6.74 -10.02
N ILE A 129 -1.59 6.02 -11.11
CA ILE A 129 -1.45 6.54 -12.48
C ILE A 129 -2.29 7.80 -12.69
N PHE A 130 -3.55 7.78 -12.24
CA PHE A 130 -4.44 8.93 -12.33
C PHE A 130 -3.89 10.16 -11.60
N THR A 131 -3.29 10.01 -10.42
CA THR A 131 -2.71 11.13 -9.65
C THR A 131 -1.49 11.76 -10.32
N MET A 132 -0.86 11.08 -11.27
CA MET A 132 0.20 11.66 -12.10
C MET A 132 -0.35 12.55 -13.24
N GLY A 133 -1.67 12.70 -13.35
CA GLY A 133 -2.32 13.38 -14.48
C GLY A 133 -2.37 12.52 -15.75
N ALA A 134 -2.00 11.24 -15.68
CA ALA A 134 -2.04 10.31 -16.79
C ALA A 134 -3.37 9.55 -16.84
N ARG A 135 -3.88 9.29 -18.04
CA ARG A 135 -5.05 8.43 -18.24
C ARG A 135 -4.60 6.96 -18.23
N PRO A 136 -5.11 6.10 -17.34
CA PRO A 136 -4.85 4.66 -17.45
C PRO A 136 -5.40 4.11 -18.76
N ILE A 137 -4.57 3.39 -19.52
CA ILE A 137 -4.96 2.83 -20.83
C ILE A 137 -4.83 1.30 -20.89
N ALA A 138 -4.05 0.71 -20.00
CA ALA A 138 -3.80 -0.71 -19.93
C ALA A 138 -3.37 -1.09 -18.51
N ALA A 139 -3.72 -2.30 -18.10
CA ALA A 139 -3.24 -2.95 -16.89
C ALA A 139 -2.57 -4.28 -17.24
N MET A 140 -1.68 -4.74 -16.37
CA MET A 140 -1.10 -6.07 -16.44
C MET A 140 -1.12 -6.72 -15.05
N ASN A 141 -1.12 -8.04 -14.98
CA ASN A 141 -1.07 -8.78 -13.72
C ASN A 141 0.19 -9.65 -13.60
N SER A 142 0.61 -9.89 -12.36
CA SER A 142 1.71 -10.78 -12.00
C SER A 142 1.20 -11.68 -10.88
N LEU A 143 0.88 -12.93 -11.22
CA LEU A 143 0.10 -13.83 -10.36
C LEU A 143 0.92 -15.05 -9.95
N ARG A 144 1.00 -15.32 -8.65
CA ARG A 144 1.66 -16.50 -8.09
C ARG A 144 0.66 -17.29 -7.27
N PHE A 145 0.55 -18.58 -7.52
CA PHE A 145 -0.35 -19.45 -6.76
C PHE A 145 0.31 -20.79 -6.43
N GLY A 146 -0.21 -21.46 -5.40
CA GLY A 146 0.13 -22.86 -5.16
C GLY A 146 -0.49 -23.81 -6.19
N PRO A 147 -0.10 -25.10 -6.21
CA PRO A 147 -0.65 -26.08 -7.13
C PRO A 147 -2.17 -26.21 -7.05
N LEU A 148 -2.82 -26.42 -8.20
CA LEU A 148 -4.27 -26.41 -8.33
C LEU A 148 -4.94 -27.74 -7.97
N ASP A 149 -4.21 -28.74 -7.51
CA ASP A 149 -4.79 -29.93 -6.88
C ASP A 149 -5.42 -29.61 -5.51
N LYS A 150 -4.98 -28.53 -4.85
CA LYS A 150 -5.55 -28.03 -3.59
C LYS A 150 -6.73 -27.09 -3.86
N GLN A 151 -7.88 -27.40 -3.25
CA GLN A 151 -9.11 -26.61 -3.40
C GLN A 151 -8.94 -25.14 -2.97
N GLN A 152 -8.12 -24.87 -1.95
CA GLN A 152 -7.82 -23.50 -1.50
C GLN A 152 -7.14 -22.68 -2.60
N ASN A 153 -6.17 -23.24 -3.32
CA ASN A 153 -5.45 -22.54 -4.39
C ASN A 153 -6.37 -22.23 -5.58
N LYS A 154 -7.30 -23.15 -5.90
CA LYS A 154 -8.34 -22.88 -6.91
C LYS A 154 -9.22 -21.70 -6.50
N ARG A 155 -9.71 -21.68 -5.26
CA ARG A 155 -10.53 -20.57 -4.72
C ARG A 155 -9.79 -19.23 -4.81
N ILE A 156 -8.50 -19.20 -4.45
CA ILE A 156 -7.69 -17.99 -4.50
C ILE A 156 -7.55 -17.51 -5.95
N LEU A 157 -7.18 -18.41 -6.87
CA LEU A 157 -7.05 -18.07 -8.29
C LEU A 157 -8.37 -17.51 -8.86
N GLU A 158 -9.48 -18.22 -8.65
CA GLU A 158 -10.80 -17.83 -9.15
C GLU A 158 -11.21 -16.45 -8.62
N GLY A 159 -11.04 -16.21 -7.31
CA GLY A 159 -11.38 -14.93 -6.73
C GLY A 159 -10.45 -13.80 -7.19
N VAL A 160 -9.13 -14.00 -7.25
CA VAL A 160 -8.19 -12.98 -7.73
C VAL A 160 -8.48 -12.59 -9.18
N VAL A 161 -8.64 -13.56 -10.07
CA VAL A 161 -8.96 -13.30 -11.47
C VAL A 161 -10.32 -12.60 -11.60
N GLY A 162 -11.32 -13.04 -10.81
CA GLY A 162 -12.63 -12.40 -10.76
C GLY A 162 -12.57 -10.95 -10.30
N GLY A 163 -11.79 -10.65 -9.26
CA GLY A 163 -11.60 -9.31 -8.73
C GLY A 163 -10.90 -8.36 -9.71
N ILE A 164 -9.84 -8.84 -10.37
CA ILE A 164 -9.14 -8.10 -11.43
C ILE A 164 -10.10 -7.78 -12.58
N ALA A 165 -10.81 -8.80 -13.08
CA ALA A 165 -11.75 -8.65 -14.17
C ALA A 165 -12.88 -7.68 -13.80
N PHE A 166 -13.47 -7.82 -12.61
CA PHE A 166 -14.53 -6.95 -12.13
C PHE A 166 -14.10 -5.48 -12.13
N TYR A 167 -13.02 -5.14 -11.41
CA TYR A 167 -12.62 -3.75 -11.28
C TYR A 167 -12.18 -3.14 -12.61
N GLY A 168 -11.35 -3.87 -13.38
CA GLY A 168 -10.84 -3.40 -14.67
C GLY A 168 -11.96 -3.18 -15.69
N ASN A 169 -12.91 -4.11 -15.80
CA ASN A 169 -14.05 -3.99 -16.72
C ASN A 169 -15.00 -2.86 -16.31
N CYS A 170 -15.26 -2.68 -15.01
CA CYS A 170 -16.10 -1.59 -14.52
C CYS A 170 -15.44 -0.22 -14.71
N PHE A 171 -14.13 -0.12 -14.49
CA PHE A 171 -13.39 1.12 -14.66
C PHE A 171 -13.13 1.46 -16.13
N GLY A 172 -13.17 0.46 -17.02
CA GLY A 172 -12.95 0.61 -18.46
C GLY A 172 -11.47 0.58 -18.87
N VAL A 173 -10.62 -0.11 -18.11
CA VAL A 173 -9.19 -0.29 -18.41
C VAL A 173 -8.90 -1.76 -18.66
N PRO A 174 -8.46 -2.14 -19.87
CA PRO A 174 -8.23 -3.54 -20.20
C PRO A 174 -7.00 -4.08 -19.48
N THR A 175 -7.11 -5.30 -18.94
CA THR A 175 -5.93 -6.10 -18.60
C THR A 175 -5.41 -6.71 -19.90
N VAL A 176 -4.33 -6.13 -20.46
CA VAL A 176 -3.83 -6.47 -21.81
C VAL A 176 -2.85 -7.64 -21.82
N GLY A 177 -2.38 -8.04 -20.64
CA GLY A 177 -1.44 -9.13 -20.49
C GLY A 177 -1.04 -9.34 -19.04
N GLY A 178 -0.03 -10.17 -18.85
CA GLY A 178 0.47 -10.50 -17.54
C GLY A 178 1.12 -11.86 -17.55
N GLU A 179 1.39 -12.36 -16.36
CA GLU A 179 2.06 -13.65 -16.19
C GLU A 179 1.53 -14.36 -14.96
N ILE A 180 1.50 -15.69 -15.05
CA ILE A 180 1.00 -16.58 -14.01
C ILE A 180 1.98 -17.72 -13.80
N TYR A 181 2.27 -18.04 -12.53
CA TYR A 181 3.20 -19.10 -12.18
C TYR A 181 2.71 -19.89 -10.96
N PHE A 182 2.92 -21.20 -11.00
CA PHE A 182 2.47 -22.14 -9.97
C PHE A 182 3.65 -22.83 -9.30
N ALA A 183 3.76 -22.76 -7.97
CA ALA A 183 4.75 -23.51 -7.20
C ALA A 183 4.28 -23.74 -5.76
N ASP A 184 4.76 -24.82 -5.13
CA ASP A 184 4.37 -25.21 -3.78
C ASP A 184 4.52 -24.09 -2.75
N CYS A 185 5.59 -23.31 -2.84
CA CYS A 185 5.90 -22.22 -1.92
C CYS A 185 4.83 -21.12 -1.87
N TYR A 186 4.01 -20.98 -2.91
CA TYR A 186 2.94 -19.98 -2.98
C TYR A 186 1.61 -20.48 -2.40
N SER A 187 1.53 -21.72 -1.90
CA SER A 187 0.27 -22.24 -1.32
C SER A 187 -0.15 -21.51 -0.04
N GLN A 188 0.81 -20.94 0.71
CA GLN A 188 0.55 -20.24 1.97
C GLN A 188 0.64 -18.72 1.84
N ASN A 189 1.35 -18.24 0.81
CA ASN A 189 1.55 -16.83 0.52
C ASN A 189 1.52 -16.66 -1.02
N PRO A 190 0.33 -16.57 -1.62
CA PRO A 190 0.17 -16.28 -3.04
C PRO A 190 0.59 -14.84 -3.39
#